data_AF-A0A3M2SIQ4-F1
#
_entry.id   AF-A0A3M2SIQ4-F1
#
_cell.length_a   1.000
_cell.length_b   1.000
_cell.length_c   1.000
_cell.angle_alpha   90.00
_cell.angle_beta   90.00
_cell.angle_gamma   90.00
#
_symmetry.space_group_name_H-M   'P 1'
#
loop_
_entity.id
_entity.type
_entity.pdbx_description
1 polymer ?
#
loop_
_entity_poly.entity_id
_entity_poly.type
_entity_poly.pdbx_seq_one_letter_code
_entity_poly.pdbx_strand_id
1 'polypeptide(L)'
;MTSRELLVVILNHTNEELDLEPDSPSLQHGHWMDTTDSLPPAQILAGESGMLRCKSSHVGAGVSGSVTYRVVGYEQVHKVTFLWNVPYVGQNKFDSLCAAEGFAVRMLGGRGNQAVAVFVFEPAESQRTDVNVGTAVIKGPVKCAEAPLGSFH
;
A
#
# COMPACT_ATOMS: atom_id res chain seq x y z
N MET A 1 0.51 26.10 -21.96
CA MET A 1 -0.33 24.88 -21.77
C MET A 1 0.58 23.77 -21.26
N THR A 2 0.16 22.95 -20.29
CA THR A 2 1.05 22.02 -19.58
C THR A 2 0.64 20.56 -19.76
N SER A 3 1.63 19.67 -19.74
CA SER A 3 1.45 18.23 -19.57
C SER A 3 1.05 17.92 -18.12
N ARG A 4 0.39 16.77 -17.91
CA ARG A 4 0.10 16.20 -16.59
C ARG A 4 1.16 15.17 -16.25
N GLU A 5 1.70 15.23 -15.04
CA GLU A 5 2.67 14.27 -14.52
C GLU A 5 2.13 13.69 -13.23
N LEU A 6 2.35 12.39 -13.05
CA LEU A 6 1.95 11.66 -11.85
C LEU A 6 3.11 10.80 -11.36
N LEU A 7 3.46 11.01 -10.09
CA LEU A 7 4.29 10.11 -9.30
C LEU A 7 3.37 9.27 -8.43
N VAL A 8 3.48 7.95 -8.51
CA VAL A 8 2.80 7.03 -7.59
C VAL A 8 3.85 6.37 -6.71
N VAL A 9 3.60 6.38 -5.40
CA VAL A 9 4.41 5.73 -4.37
C VAL A 9 3.53 4.72 -3.65
N ILE A 10 3.97 3.47 -3.61
CA ILE A 10 3.29 2.40 -2.89
C ILE A 10 4.17 2.06 -1.69
N LEU A 11 3.68 2.29 -0.48
CA LEU A 11 4.35 1.96 0.77
C LEU A 11 3.78 0.63 1.27
N ASN A 12 4.63 -0.39 1.37
CA ASN A 12 4.27 -1.67 1.95
C ASN A 12 4.57 -1.65 3.45
N HIS A 13 3.57 -1.33 4.27
CA HIS A 13 3.66 -1.37 5.73
C HIS A 13 3.24 -2.72 6.31
N THR A 14 3.24 -3.77 5.49
CA THR A 14 2.96 -5.15 5.91
C THR A 14 4.26 -5.94 6.02
N ASN A 15 4.16 -7.13 6.61
CA ASN A 15 5.27 -8.10 6.64
C ASN A 15 5.26 -9.04 5.42
N GLU A 16 4.39 -8.78 4.44
CA GLU A 16 4.23 -9.61 3.25
C GLU A 16 4.92 -8.97 2.04
N GLU A 17 5.38 -9.78 1.10
CA GLU A 17 5.91 -9.28 -0.17
C GLU A 17 4.78 -9.07 -1.19
N LEU A 18 4.97 -8.13 -2.11
CA LEU A 18 4.06 -7.85 -3.20
C LEU A 18 4.72 -8.18 -4.54
N ASP A 19 4.14 -9.10 -5.30
CA ASP A 19 4.56 -9.43 -6.66
C ASP A 19 3.66 -8.74 -7.68
N LEU A 20 4.25 -8.13 -8.71
CA LEU A 20 3.50 -7.53 -9.81
C LEU A 20 2.75 -8.61 -10.59
N GLU A 21 1.45 -8.40 -10.81
CA GLU A 21 0.66 -9.34 -11.59
C GLU A 21 1.06 -9.33 -13.08
N PRO A 22 1.09 -10.50 -13.76
CA PRO A 22 1.51 -10.59 -15.17
C PRO A 22 0.69 -9.74 -16.15
N ASP A 23 -0.60 -9.54 -15.86
CA ASP A 23 -1.51 -8.70 -16.65
C ASP A 23 -1.44 -7.20 -16.27
N SER A 24 -0.46 -6.84 -15.43
CA SER A 24 -0.21 -5.49 -14.91
C SER A 24 1.21 -5.03 -15.25
N PRO A 25 1.48 -3.72 -15.35
CA PRO A 25 0.58 -2.58 -15.17
C PRO A 25 -0.25 -2.24 -16.43
N SER A 26 -1.28 -1.40 -16.25
CA SER A 26 -2.11 -0.90 -17.36
C SER A 26 -2.24 0.62 -17.32
N LEU A 27 -2.05 1.28 -18.46
CA LEU A 27 -2.33 2.70 -18.67
C LEU A 27 -3.40 2.84 -19.75
N GLN A 28 -4.56 3.40 -19.42
CA GLN A 28 -5.57 3.74 -20.42
C GLN A 28 -5.24 5.07 -21.12
N HIS A 29 -4.62 6.01 -20.39
CA HIS A 29 -4.20 7.31 -20.92
C HIS A 29 -2.83 7.71 -20.39
N GLY A 30 -2.01 8.28 -21.27
CA GLY A 30 -0.63 8.66 -20.97
C GLY A 30 0.37 7.57 -21.28
N HIS A 31 1.59 7.74 -20.80
CA HIS A 31 2.68 6.79 -20.97
C HIS A 31 3.64 6.85 -19.78
N TRP A 32 4.36 5.75 -19.57
CA TRP A 32 5.46 5.69 -18.62
C TRP A 32 6.54 6.69 -19.02
N MET A 33 7.22 7.29 -18.04
CA MET A 33 8.35 8.17 -18.32
C MET A 33 9.56 7.38 -18.85
N ASP A 34 10.42 8.02 -19.64
CA ASP A 34 11.62 7.40 -20.24
C ASP A 34 12.78 7.29 -19.22
N THR A 35 12.48 6.86 -17.99
CA THR A 35 13.43 6.70 -16.89
C THR A 35 13.29 5.30 -16.30
N THR A 36 14.37 4.68 -15.84
CA THR A 36 14.33 3.31 -15.29
C THR A 36 13.34 3.16 -14.12
N ASP A 37 13.15 4.21 -13.32
CA ASP A 37 12.25 4.22 -12.16
C ASP A 37 10.80 4.59 -12.51
N SER A 38 10.43 4.58 -13.80
CA SER A 38 9.07 4.94 -14.23
C SER A 38 8.11 3.76 -14.20
N LEU A 39 8.62 2.56 -14.43
CA LEU A 39 7.83 1.34 -14.42
C LEU A 39 7.60 0.86 -12.99
N PRO A 40 6.45 0.25 -12.69
CA PRO A 40 6.23 -0.39 -11.41
C PRO A 40 7.30 -1.45 -11.15
N PRO A 41 7.86 -1.52 -9.93
CA PRO A 41 8.75 -2.59 -9.54
C PRO A 41 8.06 -3.94 -9.67
N ALA A 42 8.79 -4.95 -10.18
CA ALA A 42 8.28 -6.31 -10.28
C ALA A 42 7.96 -6.92 -8.91
N GLN A 43 8.67 -6.47 -7.87
CA GLN A 43 8.46 -6.88 -6.49
C GLN A 43 8.63 -5.67 -5.55
N ILE A 44 7.85 -5.65 -4.46
CA ILE A 44 8.03 -4.73 -3.33
C ILE A 44 8.15 -5.59 -2.08
N LEU A 45 9.30 -5.57 -1.41
CA LEU A 45 9.53 -6.40 -0.23
C LEU A 45 8.72 -5.90 0.97
N ALA A 46 8.63 -6.74 2.01
CA ALA A 46 8.05 -6.38 3.29
C ALA A 46 8.71 -5.13 3.88
N GLY A 47 7.91 -4.15 4.28
CA GLY A 47 8.42 -2.87 4.82
C GLY A 47 9.01 -1.90 3.78
N GLU A 48 9.12 -2.28 2.50
CA GLU A 48 9.72 -1.45 1.45
C GLU A 48 8.68 -0.60 0.70
N SER A 49 9.15 0.16 -0.29
CA SER A 49 8.30 1.01 -1.13
C SER A 49 8.59 0.81 -2.61
N GLY A 50 7.53 0.80 -3.42
CA GLY A 50 7.61 0.88 -4.87
C GLY A 50 7.30 2.27 -5.38
N MET A 51 7.92 2.65 -6.51
CA MET A 51 7.71 3.95 -7.15
C MET A 51 7.51 3.75 -8.65
N LEU A 52 6.59 4.52 -9.23
CA LEU A 52 6.34 4.55 -10.68
C LEU A 52 5.91 5.95 -11.12
N ARG A 53 6.19 6.28 -12.38
CA ARG A 53 5.98 7.62 -12.95
C ARG A 53 5.37 7.56 -14.34
N CYS A 54 4.28 8.30 -14.51
CA CYS A 54 3.60 8.43 -15.79
C CYS A 54 3.33 9.90 -16.15
N LYS A 55 3.28 10.18 -17.44
CA LYS A 55 3.02 11.52 -18.00
C LYS A 55 1.94 11.47 -19.07
N SER A 56 1.29 12.59 -19.31
CA SER A 56 0.29 12.70 -20.38
C SER A 56 0.95 12.61 -21.75
N SER A 57 0.28 11.98 -22.70
CA SER A 57 0.78 11.77 -24.07
C SER A 57 1.01 13.08 -24.83
N HIS A 58 0.13 14.06 -24.60
CA HIS A 58 0.26 15.40 -25.14
C HIS A 58 -0.30 16.43 -24.16
N VAL A 59 -0.08 17.70 -24.50
CA VAL A 59 -0.70 18.84 -23.83
C VAL A 59 -2.22 18.76 -24.01
N GLY A 60 -2.97 18.96 -22.92
CA GLY A 60 -4.43 18.81 -22.97
C GLY A 60 -4.96 17.40 -22.65
N ALA A 61 -4.09 16.41 -22.48
CA ALA A 61 -4.47 15.06 -22.07
C ALA A 61 -4.32 14.83 -20.56
N GLY A 62 -5.06 13.85 -20.04
CA GLY A 62 -4.91 13.33 -18.68
C GLY A 62 -3.97 12.11 -18.61
N VAL A 63 -3.82 11.57 -17.41
CA VAL A 63 -3.12 10.32 -17.12
C VAL A 63 -4.04 9.42 -16.32
N SER A 64 -4.26 8.20 -16.77
CA SER A 64 -5.06 7.22 -16.04
C SER A 64 -4.51 5.82 -16.20
N GLY A 65 -4.56 5.06 -15.13
CA GLY A 65 -4.01 3.72 -15.08
C GLY A 65 -4.32 3.00 -13.81
N SER A 66 -3.80 1.78 -13.76
CA SER A 66 -3.82 0.94 -12.59
C SER A 66 -2.60 0.03 -12.56
N VAL A 67 -2.20 -0.34 -11.35
CA VAL A 67 -1.24 -1.42 -11.11
C VAL A 67 -1.80 -2.37 -10.07
N THR A 68 -1.62 -3.66 -10.30
CA THR A 68 -2.12 -4.73 -9.45
C THR A 68 -0.94 -5.57 -8.98
N TYR A 69 -0.89 -5.78 -7.67
CA TYR A 69 0.06 -6.67 -7.03
C TYR A 69 -0.69 -7.83 -6.36
N ARG A 70 -0.04 -8.97 -6.28
CA ARG A 70 -0.45 -10.13 -5.48
C ARG A 70 0.37 -10.17 -4.20
N VAL A 71 -0.30 -10.47 -3.09
CA VAL A 71 0.36 -10.71 -1.80
C VAL A 71 0.99 -12.11 -1.82
N VAL A 72 2.31 -12.18 -1.69
CA VAL A 72 3.06 -13.45 -1.69
C VAL A 72 2.68 -14.26 -0.46
N GLY A 73 2.65 -15.60 -0.58
CA GLY A 73 2.30 -16.49 0.53
C GLY A 73 0.79 -16.74 0.70
N TYR A 74 -0.05 -16.00 -0.03
CA TYR A 74 -1.50 -16.19 -0.05
C TYR A 74 -1.97 -16.84 -1.36
N GLU A 75 -3.25 -17.27 -1.40
CA GLU A 75 -3.86 -17.74 -2.64
C GLU A 75 -3.86 -16.65 -3.73
N GLN A 76 -3.89 -17.07 -5.00
CA GLN A 76 -3.89 -16.19 -6.19
C GLN A 76 -5.01 -15.13 -6.21
N VAL A 77 -5.98 -15.23 -5.30
CA VAL A 77 -7.10 -14.30 -5.14
C VAL A 77 -6.71 -13.05 -4.34
N HIS A 78 -5.65 -13.11 -3.53
CA HIS A 78 -5.22 -12.00 -2.67
C HIS A 78 -4.44 -10.96 -3.48
N LYS A 79 -5.19 -10.07 -4.11
CA LYS A 79 -4.67 -8.99 -4.94
C LYS A 79 -5.02 -7.62 -4.37
N VAL A 80 -4.12 -6.67 -4.59
CA VAL A 80 -4.31 -5.26 -4.31
C VAL A 80 -4.10 -4.48 -5.61
N THR A 81 -5.10 -3.71 -6.01
CA THR A 81 -5.04 -2.85 -7.20
C THR A 81 -5.04 -1.39 -6.77
N PHE A 82 -4.10 -0.62 -7.29
CA PHE A 82 -4.01 0.83 -7.10
C PHE A 82 -4.41 1.52 -8.39
N LEU A 83 -5.35 2.47 -8.32
CA LEU A 83 -5.93 3.15 -9.48
C LEU A 83 -5.70 4.66 -9.39
N TRP A 84 -5.46 5.27 -10.54
CA TRP A 84 -5.35 6.71 -10.65
C TRP A 84 -6.02 7.25 -11.91
N ASN A 85 -6.57 8.45 -11.78
CA ASN A 85 -7.09 9.23 -12.89
C ASN A 85 -6.86 10.72 -12.62
N VAL A 86 -5.94 11.31 -13.38
CA VAL A 86 -5.56 12.72 -13.35
C VAL A 86 -6.02 13.34 -14.67
N PRO A 87 -7.27 13.82 -14.77
CA PRO A 87 -7.80 14.37 -16.01
C PRO A 87 -7.17 15.73 -16.33
N TYR A 88 -7.21 16.15 -17.60
CA TYR A 88 -6.75 17.49 -17.97
C TYR A 88 -7.60 18.60 -17.34
N VAL A 89 -8.92 18.37 -17.25
CA VAL A 89 -9.89 19.23 -16.58
C VAL A 89 -10.66 18.39 -15.56
N GLY A 90 -10.73 18.87 -14.32
CA GLY A 90 -11.44 18.19 -13.23
C GLY A 90 -10.55 17.91 -12.04
N GLN A 91 -11.05 17.08 -11.14
CA GLN A 91 -10.34 16.65 -9.94
C GLN A 91 -9.59 15.35 -10.19
N ASN A 92 -8.40 15.25 -9.61
CA ASN A 92 -7.64 14.01 -9.55
C ASN A 92 -8.39 13.00 -8.69
N LYS A 93 -8.46 11.76 -9.15
CA LYS A 93 -9.08 10.64 -8.45
C LYS A 93 -8.04 9.55 -8.26
N PHE A 94 -7.97 9.02 -7.05
CA PHE A 94 -7.11 7.91 -6.68
C PHE A 94 -7.96 6.94 -5.88
N ASP A 95 -7.80 5.65 -6.14
CA ASP A 95 -8.61 4.62 -5.51
C ASP A 95 -7.81 3.33 -5.38
N SER A 96 -8.32 2.39 -4.61
CA SER A 96 -7.70 1.09 -4.40
C SER A 96 -8.73 0.00 -4.20
N LEU A 97 -8.47 -1.17 -4.78
CA LEU A 97 -9.27 -2.38 -4.59
C LEU A 97 -8.40 -3.42 -3.89
N CYS A 98 -8.75 -3.77 -2.65
CA CYS A 98 -8.05 -4.79 -1.87
C CYS A 98 -8.96 -6.01 -1.72
N ALA A 99 -8.62 -7.11 -2.38
CA ALA A 99 -9.30 -8.40 -2.24
C ALA A 99 -8.63 -9.28 -1.17
N ALA A 100 -7.48 -8.86 -0.65
CA ALA A 100 -6.75 -9.58 0.39
C ALA A 100 -7.42 -9.34 1.76
N GLU A 101 -8.01 -10.38 2.35
CA GLU A 101 -8.60 -10.28 3.69
C GLU A 101 -7.52 -9.98 4.73
N GLY A 102 -7.85 -9.16 5.73
CA GLY A 102 -6.88 -8.75 6.76
C GLY A 102 -5.93 -7.64 6.33
N PHE A 103 -6.12 -7.04 5.15
CA PHE A 103 -5.35 -5.90 4.66
C PHE A 103 -6.24 -4.72 4.25
N ALA A 104 -5.68 -3.51 4.32
CA ALA A 104 -6.32 -2.28 3.92
C ALA A 104 -5.33 -1.39 3.14
N VAL A 105 -5.88 -0.47 2.34
CA VAL A 105 -5.08 0.55 1.65
C VAL A 105 -5.56 1.92 2.08
N ARG A 106 -4.64 2.74 2.59
CA ARG A 106 -4.87 4.17 2.81
C ARG A 106 -4.30 4.95 1.64
N MET A 107 -5.07 5.89 1.10
CA MET A 107 -4.67 6.72 -0.04
C MET A 107 -4.47 8.18 0.37
N LEU A 108 -3.37 8.77 -0.10
CA LEU A 108 -3.05 10.20 0.03
C LEU A 108 -2.79 10.76 -1.36
N GLY A 109 -3.72 11.59 -1.86
CA GLY A 109 -3.70 12.14 -3.21
C GLY A 109 -3.34 13.62 -3.26
N GLY A 110 -2.37 13.96 -4.11
CA GLY A 110 -1.97 15.33 -4.42
C GLY A 110 -2.88 16.01 -5.45
N ARG A 111 -2.89 17.35 -5.43
CA ARG A 111 -3.64 18.20 -6.38
C ARG A 111 -2.70 18.82 -7.41
N GLY A 112 -3.27 19.30 -8.51
CA GLY A 112 -2.55 20.10 -9.51
C GLY A 112 -2.05 19.29 -10.71
N ASN A 113 -1.07 19.85 -11.41
CA ASN A 113 -0.58 19.35 -12.71
C ASN A 113 0.56 18.33 -12.56
N GLN A 114 1.33 18.43 -11.47
CA GLN A 114 2.31 17.45 -11.02
C GLN A 114 1.76 16.82 -9.74
N ALA A 115 1.01 15.75 -9.90
CA ALA A 115 0.33 15.08 -8.79
C ALA A 115 1.25 14.01 -8.19
N VAL A 116 1.11 13.78 -6.88
CA VAL A 116 1.73 12.67 -6.17
C VAL A 116 0.61 11.85 -5.54
N ALA A 117 0.56 10.55 -5.80
CA ALA A 117 -0.35 9.63 -5.13
C ALA A 117 0.47 8.69 -4.25
N VAL A 118 0.18 8.67 -2.96
CA VAL A 118 0.79 7.72 -2.02
C VAL A 118 -0.27 6.73 -1.58
N PHE A 119 -0.02 5.46 -1.82
CA PHE A 119 -0.82 4.35 -1.33
C PHE A 119 -0.06 3.65 -0.22
N VAL A 120 -0.69 3.49 0.94
CA VAL A 120 -0.12 2.78 2.09
C VAL A 120 -0.89 1.47 2.23
N PHE A 121 -0.22 0.37 1.88
CA PHE A 121 -0.75 -0.98 2.11
C PHE A 121 -0.40 -1.39 3.54
N GLU A 122 -1.41 -1.57 4.37
CA GLU A 122 -1.26 -1.85 5.80
C GLU A 122 -2.14 -3.03 6.21
N PRO A 123 -1.81 -3.75 7.30
CA PRO A 123 -2.73 -4.72 7.87
C PRO A 123 -4.04 -4.01 8.21
N ALA A 124 -5.18 -4.60 7.83
CA ALA A 124 -6.46 -4.10 8.30
C ALA A 124 -6.40 -4.18 9.83
N GLU A 125 -6.53 -3.03 10.51
CA GLU A 125 -6.77 -3.04 11.94
C GLU A 125 -8.00 -3.92 12.14
N SER A 126 -7.77 -5.15 12.61
CA SER A 126 -8.82 -5.88 13.29
C SER A 126 -9.34 -4.87 14.30
N GLN A 127 -10.65 -4.59 14.29
CA GLN A 127 -11.24 -4.01 15.48
C GLN A 127 -10.75 -4.89 16.63
N ARG A 128 -9.74 -4.43 17.36
CA ARG A 128 -9.58 -4.80 18.75
C ARG A 128 -10.88 -4.29 19.32
N THR A 129 -11.88 -5.17 19.36
CA THR A 129 -12.87 -5.10 20.40
C THR A 129 -12.02 -4.96 21.65
N ASP A 130 -12.02 -3.74 22.20
CA ASP A 130 -11.75 -3.56 23.62
C ASP A 130 -12.56 -4.66 24.27
N VAL A 131 -11.86 -5.68 24.75
CA VAL A 131 -12.44 -6.62 25.67
C VAL A 131 -12.88 -5.74 26.80
N ASN A 132 -14.17 -5.47 26.82
CA ASN A 132 -14.89 -4.91 27.94
C ASN A 132 -14.53 -5.84 29.11
N VAL A 133 -13.50 -5.46 29.89
CA VAL A 133 -13.16 -6.12 31.15
C VAL A 133 -14.25 -5.69 32.14
N GLY A 134 -15.45 -6.20 31.90
CA GLY A 134 -16.46 -6.39 32.90
C GLY A 134 -16.00 -7.52 33.78
N THR A 135 -15.41 -7.16 34.93
CA THR A 135 -15.48 -7.89 36.19
C THR A 135 -15.26 -9.40 36.12
N ALA A 136 -14.00 -9.83 36.24
CA ALA A 136 -13.68 -11.12 36.86
C ALA A 136 -12.73 -10.88 38.03
N VAL A 137 -13.32 -10.79 39.21
CA VAL A 137 -12.61 -10.83 40.49
C VAL A 137 -11.88 -12.16 40.58
N ILE A 138 -10.54 -12.13 40.63
CA ILE A 138 -9.75 -13.21 41.20
C ILE A 138 -8.84 -12.61 42.26
N LYS A 139 -9.25 -12.82 43.52
CA LYS A 139 -8.45 -12.62 44.72
C LYS A 139 -7.27 -13.59 44.70
N GLY A 140 -6.05 -13.10 44.92
CA GLY A 140 -4.91 -13.93 45.31
C GLY A 140 -3.57 -13.21 45.12
N PRO A 141 -2.65 -13.22 46.10
CA PRO A 141 -1.46 -12.37 46.09
C PRO A 141 -0.38 -12.92 45.15
N VAL A 142 0.27 -12.00 44.44
CA VAL A 142 1.47 -12.26 43.63
C VAL A 142 2.59 -12.68 44.59
N LYS A 143 2.90 -13.98 44.63
CA LYS A 143 4.11 -14.50 45.27
C LYS A 143 5.15 -14.63 44.17
N CYS A 144 6.08 -13.67 44.11
CA CYS A 144 7.25 -13.76 43.24
C CYS A 144 8.02 -15.04 43.61
N ALA A 145 8.17 -15.94 42.65
CA ALA A 145 9.00 -17.13 42.80
C ALA A 145 10.47 -16.71 42.63
N GLU A 146 11.22 -16.87 43.72
CA GLU A 146 12.67 -16.81 43.77
C GLU A 146 13.24 -18.03 43.02
N ALA A 147 14.12 -17.81 42.05
CA ALA A 147 14.85 -18.88 41.37
C ALA A 147 16.19 -19.16 42.09
N PRO A 148 16.68 -20.40 42.14
CA PRO A 148 17.71 -20.81 43.07
C PRO A 148 19.15 -20.56 42.60
N LEU A 149 19.99 -20.37 43.62
CA LEU A 149 21.45 -20.32 43.70
C LEU A 149 22.24 -21.03 42.59
N GLY A 150 23.09 -20.26 41.90
CA GLY A 150 24.27 -20.74 41.20
C GLY A 150 25.53 -20.14 41.83
N SER A 151 26.26 -20.93 42.62
CA SER A 151 27.59 -20.64 43.15
C SER A 151 28.65 -21.01 42.12
N PHE A 152 29.61 -20.13 41.77
CA PHE A 152 30.94 -20.55 41.33
C PHE A 152 31.99 -19.43 41.55
N HIS A 153 32.97 -19.79 42.40
CA HIS A 153 34.35 -19.31 42.62
C HIS A 153 34.67 -17.84 42.92
#